data_AF-A0A2N2KJF1-F1
#
_entry.id   AF-A0A2N2KJF1-F1
#
_cell.length_a   1.000
_cell.length_b   1.000
_cell.length_c   1.000
_cell.angle_alpha   90.00
_cell.angle_beta   90.00
_cell.angle_gamma   90.00
#
_symmetry.space_group_name_H-M   'P 1'
#
loop_
_entity.id
_entity.type
_entity.pdbx_description
1 polymer ?
#
loop_
_entity_poly.entity_id
_entity_poly.type
_entity_poly.pdbx_seq_one_letter_code
_entity_poly.pdbx_strand_id
1 'polypeptide(L)' 'MNELDTNRKSYNTTLDKTLMKRLKMLSIELDKRHNDLIEEAISDLLRKYESQNKPKKK' A
#
# COMPACT_ATOMS: atom_id res chain seq x y z
N MET A 1 4.87 -23.90 -15.81
CA MET A 1 3.91 -23.27 -14.87
C MET A 1 4.68 -22.15 -14.18
N ASN A 2 4.18 -20.91 -14.25
CA ASN A 2 4.93 -19.73 -13.83
C ASN A 2 5.06 -19.63 -12.31
N GLU A 3 6.30 -19.49 -11.86
CA GLU A 3 6.76 -19.46 -10.46
C GLU A 3 6.64 -18.06 -9.83
N LEU A 4 5.53 -17.34 -10.10
CA LEU A 4 5.36 -15.92 -9.71
C LEU A 4 4.37 -15.69 -8.55
N ASP A 5 3.72 -16.74 -8.03
CA ASP A 5 2.69 -16.61 -6.99
C ASP A 5 3.20 -16.83 -5.55
N THR A 6 4.44 -17.30 -5.36
CA THR A 6 4.98 -17.74 -4.07
C THR A 6 5.25 -16.60 -3.05
N ASN A 7 5.25 -15.34 -3.49
CA ASN A 7 5.55 -14.19 -2.64
C ASN A 7 4.31 -13.42 -2.15
N ARG A 8 3.10 -13.83 -2.52
CA ARG A 8 1.87 -13.20 -2.03
C ARG A 8 1.41 -13.88 -0.75
N LYS A 9 1.19 -13.10 0.31
CA LYS A 9 0.60 -13.58 1.57
C LYS A 9 -0.66 -12.78 1.88
N SER A 10 -1.74 -13.48 2.25
CA SER A 10 -2.95 -12.83 2.73
C SER A 10 -2.68 -12.10 4.03
N TYR A 11 -3.08 -10.83 4.12
CA TYR A 11 -2.93 -10.01 5.31
C TYR A 11 -4.31 -9.51 5.74
N ASN A 12 -4.73 -9.92 6.94
CA ASN A 12 -5.98 -9.46 7.55
C ASN A 12 -5.67 -8.35 8.54
N THR A 13 -6.37 -7.22 8.46
CA THR A 13 -6.19 -6.10 9.39
C THR A 13 -7.49 -5.32 9.56
N THR A 14 -7.73 -4.89 10.80
CA THR A 14 -8.85 -3.99 11.11
C THR A 14 -8.44 -2.56 10.78
N LEU A 15 -9.07 -1.99 9.75
CA LEU A 15 -8.89 -0.60 9.35
C LEU A 15 -10.12 0.24 9.73
N ASP A 16 -9.91 1.55 9.89
CA ASP A 16 -11.00 2.49 10.10
C ASP A 16 -12.00 2.46 8.94
N LYS A 17 -13.29 2.47 9.27
CA LYS A 17 -14.38 2.37 8.28
C LYS A 17 -14.40 3.55 7.31
N THR A 18 -14.05 4.75 7.79
CA THR A 18 -14.02 5.96 6.96
C THR A 18 -12.85 5.91 6.00
N LEU A 19 -11.68 5.49 6.48
CA LEU A 19 -10.48 5.29 5.66
C LEU A 19 -10.74 4.25 4.56
N MET A 20 -11.32 3.11 4.92
CA MET A 20 -11.68 2.04 3.97
C MET A 20 -12.63 2.53 2.88
N LYS A 21 -13.66 3.30 3.26
CA LYS A 21 -14.63 3.88 2.32
C LYS A 21 -13.97 4.83 1.33
N ARG A 22 -13.07 5.71 1.82
CA ARG A 22 -12.32 6.64 0.98
C ARG A 22 -11.40 5.91 0.01
N LEU A 23 -10.66 4.91 0.49
CA LEU A 23 -9.76 4.12 -0.35
C LEU A 23 -10.52 3.33 -1.42
N LYS A 24 -11.73 2.84 -1.11
CA LYS A 24 -12.61 2.20 -2.08
C LYS A 24 -13.16 3.17 -3.13
N MET A 25 -13.53 4.39 -2.75
CA MET A 25 -13.93 5.41 -3.72
C MET A 25 -12.77 5.75 -4.66
N LEU A 26 -11.57 5.94 -4.10
CA LEU A 26 -10.35 6.19 -4.87
C LEU A 26 -10.05 5.04 -5.86
N SER A 27 -10.27 3.79 -5.46
CA SER A 27 -10.06 2.64 -6.34
C SER A 27 -11.02 2.66 -7.54
N ILE A 28 -12.26 3.12 -7.35
CA ILE A 28 -13.24 3.28 -8.42
C ILE A 28 -12.84 4.43 -9.36
N GLU A 29 -12.45 5.58 -8.79
CA GLU A 29 -12.04 6.76 -9.57
C GLU A 29 -10.81 6.49 -10.45
N LEU A 30 -9.87 5.68 -9.97
CA LEU A 30 -8.63 5.34 -10.67
C LEU A 30 -8.72 4.06 -11.52
N ASP A 31 -9.87 3.38 -11.53
CA ASP A 31 -10.05 2.05 -12.13
C ASP A 31 -8.96 1.04 -11.68
N LYS A 32 -8.60 1.09 -10.39
CA LYS A 32 -7.57 0.25 -9.77
C LYS A 32 -8.18 -0.75 -8.79
N ARG A 33 -7.47 -1.85 -8.52
CA ARG A 33 -7.89 -2.76 -7.45
C ARG A 33 -7.60 -2.14 -6.09
N HIS A 34 -8.51 -2.36 -5.15
CA HIS A 34 -8.36 -1.87 -3.78
C HIS A 34 -7.05 -2.35 -3.11
N ASN A 35 -6.66 -3.60 -3.35
CA ASN A 35 -5.41 -4.15 -2.81
C ASN A 35 -4.17 -3.45 -3.39
N ASP A 36 -4.20 -3.09 -4.67
CA ASP A 36 -3.07 -2.40 -5.32
C ASP A 36 -2.83 -1.03 -4.66
N LEU A 37 -3.91 -0.33 -4.28
CA LEU A 37 -3.79 0.94 -3.54
C LEU A 37 -3.28 0.76 -2.11
N ILE A 38 -3.60 -0.37 -1.45
CA ILE A 38 -3.04 -0.69 -0.13
C ILE A 38 -1.54 -0.94 -0.26
N GLU A 39 -1.12 -1.75 -1.24
CA GLU A 39 0.30 -2.01 -1.52
C GLU A 39 1.04 -0.70 -1.83
N GLU A 40 0.46 0.17 -2.68
CA GLU A 40 0.99 1.50 -3.02
C GLU A 40 1.17 2.37 -1.76
N ALA A 41 0.15 2.44 -0.90
CA ALA A 41 0.20 3.21 0.34
C ALA A 41 1.28 2.70 1.31
N ILE A 42 1.46 1.38 1.42
CA ILE A 42 2.52 0.77 2.24
C ILE A 42 3.90 1.13 1.68
N SER A 43 4.11 0.98 0.37
CA SER A 43 5.37 1.33 -0.28
C SER A 43 5.71 2.81 -0.11
N ASP A 44 4.74 3.71 -0.28
CA ASP A 44 4.93 5.14 -0.09
C ASP A 44 5.26 5.50 1.35
N LEU A 45 4.61 4.84 2.32
CA LEU A 45 4.91 5.03 3.73
C LEU A 45 6.36 4.61 4.04
N LEU A 46 6.78 3.42 3.58
CA LEU A 46 8.15 2.95 3.77
C LEU A 46 9.17 3.91 3.15
N ARG A 47 8.96 4.32 1.90
CA ARG A 47 9.82 5.28 1.20
C ARG A 47 9.93 6.62 1.94
N LYS A 48 8.82 7.11 2.50
CA LYS A 48 8.79 8.34 3.31
C LYS A 48 9.74 8.21 4.52
N TYR A 49 9.71 7.09 5.23
CA TYR A 49 10.54 6.89 6.43
C TYR A 49 12.00 6.53 6.10
N GLU A 50 12.26 5.81 5.02
CA GLU A 50 13.63 5.61 4.51
C GLU A 50 14.29 6.94 4.14
N SER A 51 13.54 7.85 3.54
CA SER A 51 14.02 9.19 3.17
C SER A 51 14.28 10.06 4.40
N GLN A 52 13.53 9.87 5.48
CA GLN A 52 13.72 10.58 6.74
C GLN A 52 14.90 10.05 7.57
N ASN A 53 15.22 8.75 7.43
CA ASN A 53 16.35 8.12 8.12
C ASN A 53 17.70 8.31 7.43
N LYS A 54 17.76 8.92 6.25
CA LYS A 54 19.04 9.32 5.67
C LYS A 54 19.63 10.45 6.52
N PRO A 55 20.82 10.28 7.13
CA PRO A 55 21.47 11.38 7.82
C PRO A 55 21.63 12.52 6.82
N LYS A 56 21.12 13.70 7.17
CA LYS A 56 21.43 14.93 6.43
C LYS A 56 22.95 15.00 6.35
N LYS A 57 23.52 14.79 5.16
CA LYS A 57 24.94 15.07 4.92
C LYS A 57 25.13 16.55 5.28
N LYS A 58 25.78 16.79 6.42
CA LYS A 58 26.34 18.09 6.78
C LYS A 58 27.49 18.41 5.84
#